data_AF-A0A7V9FNR2-F1
#
_entry.id   AF-A0A7V9FNR2-F1
#
_cell.length_a   1.000
_cell.length_b   1.000
_cell.length_c   1.000
_cell.angle_alpha   90.00
_cell.angle_beta   90.00
_cell.angle_gamma   90.00
#
_symmetry.space_group_name_H-M   'P 1'
#
loop_
_entity.id
_entity.type
_entity.pdbx_description
1 polymer ?
#
loop_
_entity_poly.entity_id
_entity_poly.type
_entity_poly.pdbx_seq_one_letter_code
_entity_poly.pdbx_strand_id
1 'polypeptide(L)'
;MSIALGAGKGASAWSFWPTLIGAVVGGAVSLATTLLVERQRRRRETQEHQRRLLADARLAGRVIGLELADLQSVLRVAIQQTPFRWPPSSGYELPLKAWSEYSARLGAVVSDEVWNEVALPYSSFGFANLLGSVTATTAQTMLAETEGAIKALDSWASAVSIKDV
;
A
#
# COMPACT_ATOMS: atom_id res chain seq x y z
N MET A 1 -80.47 40.16 -5.08
CA MET A 1 -79.40 39.30 -5.61
C MET A 1 -78.12 40.12 -5.53
N SER A 2 -77.40 39.99 -4.41
CA SER A 2 -76.29 40.88 -4.05
C SER A 2 -74.97 40.14 -4.23
N ILE A 3 -74.10 40.65 -5.11
CA ILE A 3 -72.76 40.13 -5.36
C ILE A 3 -71.83 40.73 -4.30
N ALA A 4 -71.38 39.91 -3.36
CA ALA A 4 -70.35 40.28 -2.39
C ALA A 4 -68.97 40.19 -3.05
N LEU A 5 -68.40 41.35 -3.40
CA LEU A 5 -67.00 41.51 -3.77
C LEU A 5 -66.13 41.32 -2.52
N GLY A 6 -65.49 40.16 -2.41
CA GLY A 6 -64.47 39.88 -1.40
C GLY A 6 -63.24 40.74 -1.62
N ALA A 7 -63.02 41.67 -0.70
CA ALA A 7 -61.82 42.50 -0.63
C ALA A 7 -60.58 41.62 -0.46
N GLY A 8 -59.71 41.58 -1.48
CA GLY A 8 -58.36 41.04 -1.39
C GLY A 8 -57.59 41.81 -0.33
N LYS A 9 -57.24 41.14 0.77
CA LYS A 9 -56.30 41.66 1.77
C LYS A 9 -54.98 41.91 1.06
N GLY A 10 -54.62 43.19 0.91
CA GLY A 10 -53.31 43.61 0.43
C GLY A 10 -52.23 43.02 1.32
N ALA A 11 -51.49 42.06 0.77
CA ALA A 11 -50.25 41.59 1.37
C ALA A 11 -49.26 42.76 1.41
N SER A 12 -49.07 43.32 2.59
CA SER A 12 -48.14 44.41 2.85
C SER A 12 -46.75 44.04 2.37
N ALA A 13 -46.23 44.76 1.37
CA ALA A 13 -44.94 44.56 0.73
C ALA A 13 -43.70 44.78 1.63
N TRP A 14 -43.89 44.97 2.94
CA TRP A 14 -42.85 45.35 3.89
C TRP A 14 -42.34 44.18 4.76
N SER A 15 -42.87 42.96 4.57
CA SER A 15 -42.51 41.76 5.37
C SER A 15 -41.55 40.78 4.67
N PHE A 16 -41.00 41.11 3.50
CA PHE A 16 -40.17 40.16 2.72
C PHE A 16 -38.69 40.13 3.15
N TRP A 17 -38.19 41.21 3.75
CA TRP A 17 -36.78 41.33 4.15
C TRP A 17 -36.33 40.34 5.24
N PRO A 18 -37.10 40.10 6.33
CA PRO A 18 -36.73 39.11 7.35
C PRO A 18 -36.68 37.68 6.78
N THR A 19 -37.62 37.34 5.88
CA THR A 19 -37.70 36.02 5.24
C THR A 19 -36.52 35.80 4.28
N LEU A 20 -36.12 36.83 3.53
CA LEU A 20 -34.96 36.77 2.63
C LEU A 20 -33.66 36.56 3.41
N ILE A 21 -33.45 37.32 4.49
CA ILE A 21 -32.26 37.21 5.35
C ILE A 21 -32.20 35.81 5.99
N GLY A 22 -33.33 35.30 6.49
CA GLY A 22 -33.40 33.95 7.05
C GLY A 22 -33.03 32.86 6.04
N ALA A 23 -33.51 32.98 4.79
CA ALA A 23 -33.19 32.02 3.72
C ALA A 23 -31.70 32.05 3.34
N VAL A 24 -31.09 33.24 3.25
CA VAL A 24 -29.66 33.39 2.92
C VAL A 24 -28.78 32.82 4.05
N VAL A 25 -29.08 33.12 5.31
CA VAL A 25 -28.33 32.59 6.46
C VAL A 25 -28.50 31.08 6.57
N GLY A 26 -29.72 30.56 6.40
CA GLY A 26 -30.00 29.12 6.38
C GLY A 26 -29.25 28.39 5.26
N GLY A 27 -29.21 28.98 4.05
CA GLY A 27 -28.44 28.47 2.92
C GLY A 27 -26.93 28.46 3.20
N ALA A 28 -26.39 29.54 3.77
CA ALA A 28 -24.96 29.63 4.10
C ALA A 28 -24.55 28.63 5.18
N VAL A 29 -25.36 28.45 6.23
CA VAL A 29 -25.13 27.46 7.29
C VAL A 29 -25.19 26.04 6.70
N SER A 30 -26.19 25.74 5.87
CA SER A 30 -26.31 24.43 5.22
C SER A 30 -25.09 24.09 4.33
N LEU A 31 -24.61 25.06 3.55
CA LEU A 31 -23.40 24.90 2.74
C LEU A 31 -22.16 24.69 3.61
N ALA A 32 -22.01 25.46 4.70
CA ALA A 32 -20.89 25.32 5.62
C ALA A 32 -20.87 23.93 6.30
N THR A 33 -22.03 23.46 6.76
CA THR A 33 -22.16 22.11 7.36
C THR A 33 -21.83 21.03 6.33
N THR A 34 -22.33 21.16 5.10
CA THR A 34 -22.04 20.20 4.01
C THR A 34 -20.54 20.16 3.70
N LEU A 35 -19.88 21.31 3.58
CA LEU A 35 -18.43 21.38 3.34
C LEU A 35 -17.61 20.79 4.48
N LEU A 36 -18.03 20.98 5.74
CA LEU A 36 -17.35 20.41 6.91
C LEU A 36 -17.49 18.89 6.95
N VAL A 37 -18.69 18.35 6.69
CA VAL A 37 -18.94 16.90 6.63
C VAL A 37 -18.12 16.28 5.50
N GLU A 38 -18.10 16.89 4.32
CA GLU A 38 -17.34 16.41 3.17
C GLU A 38 -15.82 16.40 3.43
N ARG A 39 -15.31 17.44 4.10
CA ARG A 39 -13.89 17.49 4.53
C ARG A 39 -13.55 16.39 5.53
N GLN A 40 -14.42 16.14 6.52
CA GLN A 40 -14.21 15.07 7.49
C GLN A 40 -14.26 13.70 6.82
N ARG A 41 -15.21 13.50 5.89
CA ARG A 41 -15.33 12.27 5.11
C ARG A 41 -14.08 11.98 4.30
N ARG A 42 -13.59 12.95 3.52
CA ARG A 42 -12.35 12.80 2.73
C ARG A 42 -11.15 12.44 3.59
N ARG A 43 -11.01 13.07 4.77
CA ARG A 43 -9.92 12.74 5.71
C ARG A 43 -10.01 11.29 6.19
N ARG A 44 -11.21 10.81 6.53
CA ARG A 44 -11.43 9.41 6.93
C ARG A 44 -11.12 8.45 5.79
N GLU A 45 -11.60 8.75 4.59
CA GLU A 45 -11.35 7.93 3.40
C GLU A 45 -9.84 7.85 3.08
N THR A 46 -9.11 8.96 3.17
CA THR A 46 -7.64 8.96 2.99
C THR A 46 -6.95 8.13 4.07
N GLN A 47 -7.34 8.26 5.34
CA GLN A 47 -6.76 7.48 6.44
C GLN A 47 -7.04 5.98 6.30
N GLU A 48 -8.28 5.62 5.95
CA GLU A 48 -8.64 4.23 5.69
C GLU A 48 -7.89 3.65 4.50
N HIS A 49 -7.74 4.43 3.42
CA HIS A 49 -6.96 4.02 2.26
C HIS A 49 -5.49 3.78 2.63
N GLN A 50 -4.87 4.70 3.37
CA GLN A 50 -3.49 4.54 3.84
C GLN A 50 -3.32 3.30 4.74
N ARG A 51 -4.27 3.05 5.65
CA ARG A 51 -4.25 1.84 6.50
C ARG A 51 -4.35 0.56 5.68
N ARG A 52 -5.20 0.53 4.64
CA ARG A 52 -5.31 -0.62 3.74
C ARG A 52 -4.02 -0.84 2.95
N LEU A 53 -3.44 0.21 2.39
CA LEU A 53 -2.15 0.13 1.70
C LEU A 53 -1.04 -0.42 2.60
N LEU A 54 -0.96 0.06 3.85
CA LEU A 54 0.01 -0.44 4.84
C LEU A 54 -0.23 -1.92 5.19
N ALA A 55 -1.49 -2.33 5.38
CA ALA A 55 -1.83 -3.71 5.65
C ALA A 55 -1.47 -4.64 4.48
N ASP A 56 -1.80 -4.23 3.25
CA ASP A 56 -1.49 -4.96 2.03
C ASP A 56 0.02 -5.06 1.81
N ALA A 57 0.77 -3.98 2.05
CA ALA A 57 2.22 -3.97 1.97
C ALA A 57 2.86 -4.88 3.03
N ARG A 58 2.31 -4.96 4.24
CA ARG A 58 2.80 -5.88 5.29
C ARG A 58 2.60 -7.33 4.88
N LEU A 59 1.44 -7.67 4.34
CA LEU A 59 1.17 -9.02 3.84
C LEU A 59 2.12 -9.34 2.67
N ALA A 60 2.28 -8.42 1.73
CA ALA A 60 3.23 -8.53 0.63
C ALA A 60 4.66 -8.78 1.14
N GLY A 61 5.14 -7.97 2.08
CA GLY A 61 6.47 -8.11 2.68
C GLY A 61 6.67 -9.45 3.39
N ARG A 62 5.64 -9.97 4.09
CA ARG A 62 5.71 -11.29 4.72
C ARG A 62 5.82 -12.43 3.70
N VAL A 63 5.03 -12.39 2.63
CA VAL A 63 5.07 -13.42 1.59
C VAL A 63 6.41 -13.39 0.85
N ILE A 64 6.92 -12.20 0.52
CA ILE A 64 8.26 -12.00 -0.06
C ILE A 64 9.35 -12.50 0.91
N GLY A 65 9.22 -12.21 2.21
CA GLY A 65 10.17 -12.67 3.22
C GLY A 65 10.23 -14.20 3.35
N LEU A 66 9.09 -14.88 3.23
CA LEU A 66 9.04 -16.35 3.20
C LEU A 66 9.74 -16.92 1.95
N GLU A 67 9.50 -16.34 0.77
CA GLU A 67 10.19 -16.75 -0.47
C GLU A 67 11.71 -16.56 -0.34
N LEU A 68 12.16 -15.42 0.22
CA LEU A 68 13.58 -15.17 0.51
C LEU A 68 14.16 -16.19 1.51
N ALA A 69 13.43 -16.55 2.56
CA ALA A 69 13.89 -17.54 3.54
C ALA A 69 14.02 -18.94 2.93
N ASP A 70 13.10 -19.33 2.05
CA ASP A 70 13.18 -20.59 1.32
C ASP A 70 14.41 -20.59 0.39
N LEU A 71 14.62 -19.51 -0.36
CA LEU A 71 15.79 -19.32 -1.24
C LEU A 71 17.11 -19.35 -0.45
N GLN A 72 17.15 -18.69 0.70
CA GLN A 72 18.28 -18.73 1.63
C GLN A 72 18.62 -20.16 2.05
N SER A 73 17.61 -20.98 2.36
CA SER A 73 17.82 -22.36 2.78
C SER A 73 18.46 -23.21 1.66
N VAL A 74 18.00 -23.03 0.41
CA VAL A 74 18.57 -23.73 -0.75
C VAL A 74 20.01 -23.31 -0.98
N LEU A 75 20.30 -22.01 -0.93
CA LEU A 75 21.66 -21.48 -1.09
C LEU A 75 22.61 -22.06 -0.03
N ARG A 76 22.19 -22.08 1.24
CA ARG A 76 22.99 -22.65 2.34
C ARG A 76 23.28 -24.13 2.10
N VAL A 77 22.29 -24.91 1.71
CA VAL A 77 22.48 -26.34 1.41
C VAL A 77 23.45 -26.53 0.24
N ALA A 78 23.29 -25.77 -0.85
CA ALA A 78 24.16 -25.87 -2.03
C ALA A 78 25.63 -25.52 -1.70
N ILE A 79 25.85 -24.48 -0.88
CA ILE A 79 27.19 -24.04 -0.44
C ILE A 79 27.85 -25.06 0.48
N GLN A 80 27.08 -25.76 1.34
CA GLN A 80 27.62 -26.74 2.29
C GLN A 80 28.03 -28.07 1.62
N GLN A 81 27.56 -28.35 0.40
CA GLN A 81 27.94 -29.58 -0.31
C GLN A 81 29.39 -29.52 -0.80
N THR A 82 30.12 -30.62 -0.62
CA THR A 82 31.51 -30.78 -1.11
C THR A 82 31.61 -32.01 -2.03
N PRO A 83 31.91 -31.86 -3.34
CA PRO A 83 32.09 -30.59 -4.03
C PRO A 83 30.78 -29.80 -4.12
N PHE A 84 30.89 -28.48 -4.29
CA PHE A 84 29.73 -27.62 -4.54
C PHE A 84 28.91 -28.18 -5.71
N ARG A 85 27.59 -28.29 -5.51
CA ARG A 85 26.66 -28.74 -6.54
C ARG A 85 25.45 -27.82 -6.57
N TRP A 86 25.28 -27.15 -7.70
CA TRP A 86 24.03 -26.47 -8.00
C TRP A 86 23.00 -27.49 -8.51
N PRO A 87 21.70 -27.36 -8.17
CA PRO A 87 20.66 -28.17 -8.78
C PRO A 87 20.70 -28.08 -10.30
N PRO A 88 20.46 -29.17 -11.05
CA PRO A 88 20.45 -29.14 -12.50
C PRO A 88 19.35 -28.20 -13.01
N SER A 89 19.69 -27.33 -13.95
CA SER A 89 18.78 -26.31 -14.52
C SER A 89 17.56 -26.88 -15.22
N SER A 90 17.61 -28.12 -15.70
CA SER A 90 16.50 -28.76 -16.39
C SER A 90 15.31 -29.10 -15.48
N GLY A 91 15.44 -28.96 -14.16
CA GLY A 91 14.36 -29.27 -13.22
C GLY A 91 14.26 -28.35 -12.01
N TYR A 92 15.07 -27.29 -11.95
CA TYR A 92 15.09 -26.37 -10.82
C TYR A 92 15.15 -24.92 -11.27
N GLU A 93 14.14 -24.16 -10.88
CA GLU A 93 14.06 -22.71 -11.04
C GLU A 93 13.88 -22.10 -9.65
N LEU A 94 14.64 -21.05 -9.35
CA LEU A 94 14.47 -20.31 -8.09
C LEU A 94 13.07 -19.67 -8.10
N PRO A 95 12.25 -19.85 -7.05
CA PRO A 95 10.93 -19.22 -6.97
C PRO A 95 11.07 -17.69 -6.95
N LEU A 96 10.41 -17.02 -7.91
CA LEU A 96 10.31 -15.55 -7.99
C LEU A 96 8.85 -15.10 -8.02
N LYS A 97 7.93 -15.99 -7.63
CA LYS A 97 6.50 -15.80 -7.82
C LYS A 97 5.99 -14.75 -6.85
N ALA A 98 6.36 -14.84 -5.57
CA ALA A 98 5.97 -13.85 -4.58
C ALA A 98 6.46 -12.46 -4.97
N TRP A 99 7.71 -12.34 -5.42
CA TRP A 99 8.22 -11.07 -5.93
C TRP A 99 7.39 -10.51 -7.09
N SER A 100 7.11 -11.32 -8.10
CA SER A 100 6.34 -10.86 -9.27
C SER A 100 4.91 -10.42 -8.92
N GLU A 101 4.27 -11.08 -7.95
CA GLU A 101 2.89 -10.78 -7.55
C GLU A 101 2.78 -9.61 -6.56
N TYR A 102 3.75 -9.46 -5.65
CA TYR A 102 3.61 -8.59 -4.46
C TYR A 102 4.57 -7.40 -4.42
N SER A 103 5.59 -7.33 -5.27
CA SER A 103 6.59 -6.25 -5.26
C SER A 103 5.94 -4.86 -5.40
N ALA A 104 5.00 -4.67 -6.34
CA ALA A 104 4.31 -3.39 -6.52
C ALA A 104 3.57 -2.90 -5.25
N ARG A 105 2.98 -3.83 -4.47
CA ARG A 105 2.27 -3.48 -3.22
C ARG A 105 3.23 -3.08 -2.12
N LEU A 106 4.37 -3.75 -2.03
CA LEU A 106 5.44 -3.41 -1.10
C LEU A 106 6.05 -2.05 -1.47
N GLY A 107 6.40 -1.86 -2.74
CA GLY A 107 7.02 -0.65 -3.30
C GLY A 107 6.18 0.62 -3.16
N ALA A 108 4.85 0.48 -3.03
CA ALA A 108 3.97 1.62 -2.78
C ALA A 108 4.15 2.25 -1.38
N VAL A 109 4.84 1.59 -0.46
CA VAL A 109 4.88 1.96 0.97
C VAL A 109 6.30 2.01 1.55
N VAL A 110 7.22 1.17 1.08
CA VAL A 110 8.61 1.16 1.58
C VAL A 110 9.40 2.36 1.09
N SER A 111 10.50 2.69 1.78
CA SER A 111 11.47 3.66 1.28
C SER A 111 12.29 3.06 0.13
N ASP A 112 12.87 3.92 -0.71
CA ASP A 112 13.75 3.50 -1.82
C ASP A 112 14.94 2.66 -1.35
N GLU A 113 15.47 2.94 -0.16
CA GLU A 113 16.56 2.16 0.45
C GLU A 113 16.13 0.71 0.71
N VAL A 114 15.01 0.51 1.42
CA VAL A 114 14.45 -0.83 1.69
C VAL A 114 14.05 -1.51 0.39
N TRP A 115 13.48 -0.77 -0.56
CA TRP A 115 13.12 -1.28 -1.87
C TRP A 115 14.34 -1.86 -2.61
N ASN A 116 15.44 -1.11 -2.66
CA ASN A 116 16.66 -1.52 -3.35
C ASN A 116 17.30 -2.74 -2.67
N GLU A 117 17.35 -2.77 -1.33
CA GLU A 117 17.87 -3.91 -0.58
C GLU A 117 17.06 -5.18 -0.85
N VAL A 118 15.73 -5.08 -0.93
CA VAL A 118 14.86 -6.23 -1.18
C VAL A 118 14.87 -6.66 -2.64
N ALA A 119 14.93 -5.72 -3.59
CA ALA A 119 14.92 -6.02 -5.02
C ALA A 119 16.23 -6.65 -5.53
N LEU A 120 17.36 -6.33 -4.89
CA LEU A 120 18.68 -6.79 -5.29
C LEU A 120 18.80 -8.31 -5.44
N PRO A 121 18.48 -9.15 -4.43
CA PRO A 121 18.60 -10.60 -4.57
C PRO A 121 17.74 -11.17 -5.70
N TYR A 122 16.56 -10.59 -5.98
CA TYR A 122 15.71 -11.03 -7.09
C TYR A 122 16.33 -10.80 -8.47
N SER A 123 17.13 -9.75 -8.63
CA SER A 123 17.90 -9.55 -9.87
C SER A 123 18.96 -10.65 -10.05
N SER A 124 19.64 -11.01 -8.96
CA SER A 124 20.64 -12.09 -8.93
C SER A 124 20.01 -13.46 -9.19
N PHE A 125 18.82 -13.73 -8.63
CA PHE A 125 18.07 -14.96 -8.90
C PHE A 125 17.58 -15.05 -10.34
N GLY A 126 17.08 -13.95 -10.92
CA GLY A 126 16.68 -13.91 -12.32
C GLY A 126 17.85 -14.22 -13.26
N PHE A 127 19.04 -13.66 -12.95
CA PHE A 127 20.26 -13.97 -13.69
C PHE A 127 20.69 -15.44 -13.52
N ALA A 128 20.61 -15.99 -12.31
CA ALA A 128 20.90 -17.39 -12.04
C ALA A 128 19.96 -18.35 -12.78
N ASN A 129 18.65 -18.06 -12.82
CA ASN A 129 17.67 -18.83 -13.57
C ASN A 129 17.96 -18.80 -15.08
N LEU A 130 18.41 -17.66 -15.62
CA LEU A 130 18.76 -17.51 -17.03
C LEU A 130 20.03 -18.28 -17.42
N LEU A 131 21.06 -18.25 -16.56
CA LEU A 131 22.31 -18.97 -16.83
C LEU A 131 22.22 -20.48 -16.61
N GLY A 132 21.27 -20.94 -15.79
CA GLY A 132 21.11 -22.35 -15.46
C GLY A 132 22.30 -22.95 -14.69
N SER A 133 23.23 -22.12 -14.22
CA SER A 133 24.35 -22.54 -13.37
C SER A 133 24.78 -21.40 -12.47
N VAL A 134 25.14 -21.73 -11.25
CA VAL A 134 25.60 -20.77 -10.23
C VAL A 134 26.92 -21.28 -9.70
N THR A 135 27.91 -20.40 -9.57
CA THR A 135 29.20 -20.76 -8.95
C THR A 135 29.10 -20.67 -7.43
N ALA A 136 30.01 -21.31 -6.69
CA ALA A 136 30.05 -21.20 -5.23
C ALA A 136 30.14 -19.72 -4.76
N THR A 137 30.95 -18.90 -5.44
CA THR A 137 31.08 -17.47 -5.15
C THR A 137 29.77 -16.73 -5.41
N THR A 138 29.11 -16.99 -6.54
CA THR A 138 27.81 -16.38 -6.86
C THR A 138 26.75 -16.75 -5.83
N ALA A 139 26.70 -18.02 -5.40
CA ALA A 139 25.77 -18.48 -4.37
C ALA A 139 26.02 -17.78 -3.01
N GLN A 140 27.29 -17.55 -2.64
CA GLN A 140 27.64 -16.81 -1.43
C GLN A 140 27.19 -15.34 -1.50
N THR A 141 27.38 -14.67 -2.64
CA THR A 141 26.89 -13.30 -2.85
C THR A 141 25.37 -13.24 -2.75
N MET A 142 24.66 -14.13 -3.46
CA MET A 142 23.20 -14.23 -3.40
C MET A 142 22.72 -14.48 -1.96
N LEU A 143 23.43 -15.31 -1.19
CA LEU A 143 23.08 -15.59 0.20
C LEU A 143 23.20 -14.33 1.08
N ALA A 144 24.27 -13.57 0.92
CA ALA A 144 24.48 -12.31 1.65
C ALA A 144 23.43 -11.26 1.28
N GLU A 145 23.08 -11.13 -0.01
CA GLU A 145 22.01 -10.25 -0.49
C GLU A 145 20.65 -10.63 0.11
N THR A 146 20.35 -11.94 0.15
CA THR A 146 19.12 -12.49 0.73
C THR A 146 19.03 -12.19 2.23
N GLU A 147 20.13 -12.36 2.96
CA GLU A 147 20.22 -12.03 4.38
C GLU A 147 19.98 -10.54 4.65
N GLY A 148 20.57 -9.68 3.81
CA GLY A 148 20.33 -8.23 3.84
C GLY A 148 18.86 -7.89 3.63
N ALA A 149 18.24 -8.44 2.58
CA ALA A 149 16.84 -8.21 2.24
C ALA A 149 15.87 -8.64 3.34
N ILE A 150 16.08 -9.82 3.95
CA ILE A 150 15.24 -10.30 5.07
C ILE A 150 15.36 -9.33 6.25
N LYS A 151 16.57 -8.92 6.62
CA LYS A 151 16.79 -7.98 7.72
C LYS A 151 16.15 -6.62 7.45
N ALA A 152 16.20 -6.14 6.20
CA ALA A 152 15.56 -4.91 5.77
C ALA A 152 14.04 -4.95 5.96
N LEU A 153 13.41 -6.05 5.52
CA LEU A 153 11.98 -6.30 5.68
C LEU A 153 11.55 -6.36 7.14
N ASP A 154 12.31 -7.07 7.98
CA ASP A 154 12.01 -7.20 9.41
C ASP A 154 12.13 -5.86 10.15
N SER A 155 13.17 -5.09 9.82
CA SER A 155 13.37 -3.73 10.35
C SER A 155 12.22 -2.81 9.95
N TRP A 156 11.85 -2.81 8.67
CA TRP A 156 10.71 -2.04 8.17
C TRP A 156 9.40 -2.44 8.85
N ALA A 157 9.10 -3.74 8.90
CA ALA A 157 7.87 -4.24 9.51
C ALA A 157 7.75 -3.84 10.99
N SER A 158 8.87 -3.89 11.73
CA SER A 158 8.96 -3.46 13.13
C SER A 158 8.73 -1.96 13.27
N ALA A 159 9.36 -1.14 12.42
CA ALA A 159 9.21 0.32 12.45
C ALA A 159 7.78 0.79 12.14
N VAL A 160 7.09 0.10 11.22
CA VAL A 160 5.68 0.41 10.91
C VAL A 160 4.76 -0.01 12.07
N SER A 161 5.03 -1.13 12.76
CA SER A 161 4.21 -1.59 13.89
C SER A 161 4.14 -0.59 15.05
N ILE A 162 5.21 0.17 15.28
CA ILE A 162 5.28 1.16 16.37
C ILE A 162 4.37 2.37 16.09
N LYS A 163 4.16 2.71 14.81
CA LYS A 163 3.37 3.89 14.42
C LYS A 163 1.86 3.68 14.46
N ASP A 164 1.41 2.43 14.55
CA ASP A 164 -0.02 2.07 14.56
C ASP A 164 -0.61 1.88 15.97
N VAL A 165 0.22 1.99 17.02
CA VAL A 165 -0.18 1.94 18.44
C VAL A 165 -0.23 3.36 19.00
#